data_AF-A0A1M6TNE9-F1
#
_entry.id   AF-A0A1M6TNE9-F1
#
_cell.length_a   1.000
_cell.length_b   1.000
_cell.length_c   1.000
_cell.angle_alpha   90.00
_cell.angle_beta   90.00
_cell.angle_gamma   90.00
#
_symmetry.space_group_name_H-M   'P 1'
#
loop_
_entity.id
_entity.type
_entity.pdbx_description
1 polymer ?
#
loop_
_entity_poly.entity_id
_entity_poly.type
_entity_poly.pdbx_seq_one_letter_code
_entity_poly.pdbx_strand_id
1 'polypeptide(L)' 'MNSVFQIIIFTLAAGFFLIGLHQTMTYGFSHSYWIFMLSVSLLLLYQFKKNKK' A
#
# COMPACT_ATOMS: atom_id res chain seq x y z
N MET A 1 -16.03 -12.23 3.37
CA MET A 1 -14.98 -11.43 2.69
C MET A 1 -14.03 -12.39 2.01
N ASN A 2 -14.02 -12.39 0.69
CA ASN A 2 -13.36 -13.40 -0.14
C ASN A 2 -11.84 -13.31 0.03
N SER A 3 -11.18 -14.44 0.26
CA SER A 3 -9.73 -14.51 0.47
C SER A 3 -8.94 -13.88 -0.68
N VAL A 4 -9.46 -13.97 -1.91
CA VAL A 4 -8.87 -13.35 -3.11
C VAL A 4 -8.81 -11.82 -3.00
N PHE A 5 -9.85 -11.17 -2.49
CA PHE A 5 -9.91 -9.71 -2.37
C PHE A 5 -8.87 -9.18 -1.37
N GLN A 6 -8.63 -9.94 -0.30
CA GLN A 6 -7.59 -9.65 0.68
C GLN A 6 -6.19 -9.73 0.08
N ILE A 7 -5.93 -10.77 -0.73
CA ILE A 7 -4.66 -10.95 -1.44
C ILE A 7 -4.42 -9.79 -2.41
N ILE A 8 -5.43 -9.40 -3.19
CA ILE A 8 -5.33 -8.29 -4.15
C ILE A 8 -4.94 -6.99 -3.44
N ILE A 9 -5.63 -6.63 -2.35
CA ILE A 9 -5.32 -5.39 -1.61
C ILE A 9 -3.90 -5.44 -1.04
N PHE A 10 -3.50 -6.59 -0.49
CA PHE A 10 -2.18 -6.74 0.11
C PHE A 10 -1.06 -6.63 -0.93
N THR A 11 -1.18 -7.35 -2.06
CA THR A 11 -0.21 -7.28 -3.15
C THR A 11 -0.16 -5.89 -3.77
N LEU A 12 -1.30 -5.22 -3.92
CA LEU A 12 -1.37 -3.86 -4.44
C LEU A 12 -0.69 -2.85 -3.50
N ALA A 13 -0.90 -2.99 -2.18
CA ALA A 13 -0.21 -2.17 -1.18
C ALA A 13 1.32 -2.36 -1.25
N ALA A 14 1.79 -3.60 -1.36
CA ALA A 14 3.21 -3.93 -1.51
C ALA A 14 3.78 -3.38 -2.83
N GLY A 15 3.03 -3.45 -3.93
CA GLY A 15 3.42 -2.86 -5.22
C GLY A 15 3.61 -1.35 -5.14
N PHE A 16 2.64 -0.62 -4.54
CA PHE A 16 2.79 0.82 -4.33
C PHE A 16 3.97 1.16 -3.41
N PHE A 17 4.26 0.32 -2.41
CA PHE A 17 5.42 0.49 -1.55
C PHE A 17 6.74 0.40 -2.33
N LEU A 18 6.89 -0.62 -3.18
CA LEU A 18 8.07 -0.79 -4.04
C LEU A 18 8.24 0.37 -5.03
N ILE A 19 7.15 0.85 -5.62
CA ILE A 19 7.17 2.03 -6.49
C ILE A 19 7.61 3.26 -5.70
N GLY A 20 7.11 3.45 -4.48
CA GLY A 20 7.49 4.55 -3.60
C GLY A 20 8.97 4.53 -3.21
N LEU A 21 9.54 3.34 -2.99
CA LEU A 21 10.98 3.17 -2.77
C LEU A 21 11.79 3.61 -3.99
N HIS A 22 11.42 3.13 -5.18
CA HIS A 22 12.07 3.54 -6.42
C HIS A 22 11.96 5.06 -6.64
N GLN A 23 10.79 5.64 -6.40
CA GLN A 23 10.57 7.07 -6.51
C GLN A 23 11.42 7.87 -5.50
N THR A 24 11.60 7.34 -4.28
CA THR A 24 12.45 7.96 -3.25
C THR A 24 13.91 7.98 -3.66
N MET A 25 14.38 6.89 -4.27
CA MET A 25 15.75 6.78 -4.77
C MET A 25 16.02 7.71 -5.96
N THR A 26 15.01 8.02 -6.77
CA THR A 26 15.15 8.80 -8.02
C THR A 26 14.85 10.29 -7.86
N TYR A 27 13.81 10.64 -7.09
CA TYR A 27 13.31 12.01 -6.95
C TYR A 27 13.32 12.53 -5.50
N GLY A 28 13.72 11.69 -4.54
CA GLY A 28 13.74 12.03 -3.13
C GLY A 28 12.40 11.79 -2.41
N PHE A 29 12.44 11.89 -1.08
CA PHE A 29 11.33 11.49 -0.22
C PHE A 29 10.10 12.42 -0.33
N SER A 30 10.31 13.74 -0.47
CA SER A 30 9.22 14.72 -0.52
C SER A 30 8.25 14.49 -1.70
N HIS A 31 8.78 14.09 -2.87
CA HIS A 31 7.94 13.80 -4.04
C HIS A 31 7.19 12.48 -3.92
N SER A 32 7.81 11.52 -3.22
CA SER A 32 7.34 10.14 -3.09
C SER A 32 6.32 9.93 -1.97
N TYR A 33 6.16 10.92 -1.09
CA TYR A 33 5.34 10.86 0.12
C TYR A 33 3.90 10.41 -0.16
N TRP A 34 3.31 10.88 -1.26
CA TRP A 34 1.92 10.56 -1.59
C TRP A 34 1.72 9.07 -1.92
N ILE A 35 2.69 8.41 -2.57
CA ILE A 35 2.64 6.99 -2.90
C ILE A 35 2.78 6.13 -1.64
N PHE A 36 3.61 6.55 -0.69
CA PHE A 36 3.67 5.89 0.62
C PHE A 36 2.36 6.03 1.38
N MET A 37 1.76 7.23 1.39
CA MET A 37 0.44 7.45 2.00
C MET A 37 -0.63 6.55 1.38
N LEU A 38 -0.60 6.37 0.05
CA LEU A 38 -1.52 5.49 -0.67
C LEU A 38 -1.30 4.01 -0.29
N SER A 39 -0.04 3.55 -0.25
CA SER A 39 0.33 2.19 0.17
C SER A 39 -0.10 1.89 1.62
N VAL A 40 0.19 2.80 2.55
CA VAL A 40 -0.18 2.67 3.97
C VAL A 40 -1.71 2.68 4.12
N SER A 41 -2.43 3.51 3.37
CA SER A 41 -3.90 3.55 3.39
C SER A 41 -4.51 2.22 2.93
N LEU A 42 -3.94 1.56 1.91
CA LEU A 42 -4.37 0.23 1.49
C LEU A 42 -4.08 -0.84 2.56
N LEU A 43 -2.93 -0.76 3.23
CA LEU A 43 -2.59 -1.66 4.34
C LEU A 43 -3.54 -1.49 5.53
N LEU A 44 -3.89 -0.25 5.86
CA LEU A 44 -4.87 0.05 6.90
C LEU A 44 -6.27 -0.44 6.52
N LEU A 45 -6.66 -0.26 5.25
CA LEU A 45 -7.93 -0.78 4.74
C LEU A 45 -7.97 -2.31 4.79
N TYR A 46 -6.85 -2.99 4.49
CA TYR A 46 -6.71 -4.43 4.66
C TYR A 46 -6.87 -4.85 6.13
N GLN A 47 -6.16 -4.20 7.05
CA GLN A 47 -6.27 -4.44 8.49
C GLN A 47 -7.69 -4.20 9.02
N PHE A 48 -8.32 -3.08 8.66
CA PHE A 48 -9.67 -2.75 9.07
C PHE A 48 -10.67 -3.82 8.62
N LYS A 49 -10.56 -4.24 7.37
CA LYS A 49 -11.38 -5.31 6.79
C LYS A 49 -11.11 -6.68 7.43
N LYS A 50 -9.87 -6.96 7.84
CA LYS A 50 -9.50 -8.20 8.54
C LYS A 50 -10.05 -8.24 9.97
N ASN A 51 -10.01 -7.12 10.70
CA ASN A 51 -10.45 -7.04 12.11
C ASN A 51 -11.97 -6.83 12.27
N LYS A 52 -12.69 -6.38 11.23
CA LYS A 52 -14.17 -6.31 11.23
C LYS A 52 -14.87 -7.66 11.01
N LYS A 53 -14.10 -8.74 10.91
CA LYS A 53 -14.55 -10.09 10.63
C LYS A 53 -14.28 -10.95 11.86
#